data_AF-A0A243GPU1-F1
#
_entry.id   AF-A0A243GPU1-F1
#
_cell.length_a   1.000
_cell.length_b   1.000
_cell.length_c   1.000
_cell.angle_alpha   90.00
_cell.angle_beta   90.00
_cell.angle_gamma   90.00
#
_symmetry.space_group_name_H-M   'P 1'
#
loop_
_entity.id
_entity.type
_entity.pdbx_description
1 polymer ?
#
loop_
_entity_poly.entity_id
_entity_poly.type
_entity_poly.pdbx_seq_one_letter_code
_entity_poly.pdbx_strand_id
1 'polypeptide(L)'
;MNKKIIWGILGVIVIIIALVSINVLQENAKEAKEKKEREARYVQAAAEFYYNIELMGFVATFVLPQYSEVWSKAIDDRRDFNVAIHAKRKSLNSMVAQSSVIYSDMEGQLKTMSEAAKENPNKYKELYDEYKKMYGTITSLKEQTESPSGTLVAFNQNANMLLQEYKKYKGNIDVAVSEDIKNEVEKIKEKNKK
;
A
#
# COMPACT_ATOMS: atom_id res chain seq x y z
N MET A 1 53.86 46.53 -4.03
CA MET A 1 52.44 46.34 -3.64
C MET A 1 52.30 46.59 -2.14
N ASN A 2 51.35 47.41 -1.70
CA ASN A 2 51.24 47.85 -0.31
C ASN A 2 50.75 46.69 0.59
N LYS A 3 51.46 46.38 1.68
CA LYS A 3 51.11 45.28 2.61
C LYS A 3 49.67 45.40 3.11
N LYS A 4 49.16 46.62 3.32
CA LYS A 4 47.76 46.86 3.72
C LYS A 4 46.74 46.39 2.67
N ILE A 5 47.07 46.53 1.39
CA ILE A 5 46.22 46.07 0.27
C ILE A 5 46.21 44.54 0.21
N ILE A 6 47.36 43.90 0.43
CA ILE A 6 47.49 42.43 0.44
C ILE A 6 46.66 41.81 1.57
N TRP A 7 46.75 42.36 2.79
CA TRP A 7 45.95 41.90 3.94
C TRP A 7 44.45 42.14 3.74
N GLY A 8 44.06 43.24 3.09
CA GLY A 8 42.66 43.51 2.73
C GLY A 8 42.10 42.47 1.75
N ILE A 9 42.86 42.12 0.71
CA ILE A 9 42.47 41.09 -0.27
C ILE A 9 42.36 39.71 0.40
N LEU A 10 43.31 39.34 1.26
CA LEU A 10 43.28 38.07 1.99
C LEU A 10 42.05 37.95 2.90
N GLY A 11 41.67 39.03 3.60
CA GLY A 11 40.50 39.06 4.45
C GLY A 11 39.20 38.83 3.67
N VAL A 12 39.05 39.45 2.50
CA VAL A 12 37.88 39.26 1.62
C VAL A 12 37.80 37.82 1.11
N ILE A 13 38.93 37.22 0.71
CA ILE A 13 38.96 35.83 0.24
C ILE A 13 38.50 34.85 1.34
N VAL A 14 38.95 35.04 2.58
CA VAL A 14 38.52 34.19 3.72
C VAL A 14 37.03 34.32 3.98
N ILE A 15 36.47 35.53 3.90
CA ILE A 15 35.03 35.76 4.09
C ILE A 15 34.22 35.06 2.98
N ILE A 16 34.68 35.12 1.72
CA ILE A 16 34.02 34.44 0.60
C ILE A 16 34.04 32.92 0.81
N ILE A 17 35.18 32.34 1.20
CA ILE A 17 35.30 30.90 1.47
C ILE A 17 34.38 30.48 2.62
N ALA A 18 34.30 31.29 3.68
CA ALA A 18 33.41 31.03 4.81
C ALA A 18 31.93 31.05 4.39
N LEU A 19 31.51 32.04 3.60
CA LEU A 19 30.13 32.14 3.10
C LEU A 19 29.76 30.96 2.18
N VAL A 20 30.65 30.58 1.26
CA VAL A 20 30.45 29.40 0.40
C VAL A 20 30.35 28.12 1.24
N SER A 21 31.22 27.97 2.23
CA SER A 21 31.20 26.78 3.11
C SER A 21 29.92 26.69 3.94
N ILE A 22 29.41 27.81 4.45
CA ILE A 22 28.14 27.87 5.19
C ILE A 22 26.97 27.50 4.29
N ASN A 23 26.92 28.02 3.06
CA ASN A 23 25.86 27.69 2.10
C ASN A 23 25.86 26.19 1.76
N VAL A 24 27.02 25.60 1.48
CA VAL A 24 27.14 24.16 1.19
C VAL A 24 26.69 23.31 2.39
N LEU A 25 27.05 23.70 3.62
CA LEU A 25 26.60 23.00 4.82
C LEU A 25 25.08 23.08 5.01
N GLN A 26 24.47 24.24 4.74
CA GLN A 26 23.02 24.43 4.81
C GLN A 26 22.27 23.64 3.74
N GLU A 27 22.75 23.63 2.50
CA GLU A 27 22.17 22.82 1.42
C GLU A 27 22.25 21.32 1.72
N ASN A 28 23.42 20.83 2.14
CA ASN A 28 23.59 19.43 2.52
C ASN A 28 22.67 19.03 3.69
N ALA A 29 22.51 19.91 4.69
CA ALA A 29 21.61 19.65 5.81
C ALA A 29 20.13 19.63 5.37
N LYS A 30 19.74 20.50 4.43
CA LYS A 30 18.40 20.52 3.86
C LYS A 30 18.12 19.25 3.05
N GLU A 31 19.04 18.85 2.18
CA GLU A 31 18.91 17.63 1.38
C GLU A 31 18.82 16.39 2.26
N ALA A 32 19.65 16.29 3.30
CA ALA A 32 19.59 15.20 4.27
C ALA A 32 18.24 15.12 5.00
N LYS A 33 17.67 16.29 5.37
CA LYS A 33 16.34 16.36 5.99
C LYS A 33 15.25 15.91 5.02
N GLU A 34 15.25 16.42 3.79
CA GLU A 34 14.27 16.05 2.77
C GLU A 34 14.33 14.56 2.42
N LYS A 35 15.53 13.98 2.35
CA LYS A 35 15.73 12.55 2.14
C LYS A 35 15.15 11.72 3.30
N LYS A 36 15.35 12.17 4.54
CA LYS A 36 14.78 11.51 5.73
C LYS A 36 13.25 11.58 5.73
N GLU A 37 12.67 12.72 5.37
CA GLU A 37 11.22 12.89 5.25
C GLU A 37 10.64 12.05 4.10
N ARG A 38 11.32 11.95 2.96
CA ARG A 38 10.94 11.04 1.87
C ARG A 38 10.94 9.59 2.32
N GLU A 39 12.03 9.17 2.97
CA GLU A 39 12.15 7.80 3.47
C GLU A 39 11.05 7.45 4.47
N ALA A 40 10.71 8.38 5.38
CA ALA A 40 9.60 8.19 6.30
C ALA A 40 8.25 8.01 5.57
N ARG A 41 8.00 8.79 4.50
CA ARG A 41 6.81 8.62 3.66
C ARG A 41 6.79 7.27 2.94
N TYR A 42 7.94 6.77 2.49
CA TYR A 42 8.03 5.45 1.84
C TYR A 42 7.71 4.33 2.82
N VAL A 43 8.28 4.36 4.03
CA VAL A 43 7.97 3.39 5.08
C VAL A 43 6.49 3.44 5.46
N GLN A 44 5.93 4.63 5.63
CA GLN A 44 4.52 4.81 5.95
C GLN A 44 3.62 4.25 4.84
N ALA A 45 3.84 4.62 3.58
CA ALA A 45 3.05 4.11 2.46
C ALA A 45 3.16 2.57 2.35
N ALA A 46 4.34 2.02 2.60
CA ALA A 46 4.53 0.57 2.59
C ALA A 46 3.73 -0.13 3.69
N ALA A 47 3.71 0.46 4.89
CA ALA A 47 3.01 -0.06 6.05
C ALA A 47 1.49 0.05 5.90
N GLU A 48 0.99 1.18 5.40
CA GLU A 48 -0.43 1.35 5.13
C GLU A 48 -0.92 0.40 4.04
N PHE A 49 -0.15 0.22 2.96
CA PHE A 49 -0.48 -0.76 1.92
C PHE A 49 -0.52 -2.18 2.50
N TYR A 50 0.46 -2.55 3.31
CA TYR A 50 0.49 -3.84 4.02
C TYR A 50 -0.76 -4.06 4.87
N TYR A 51 -1.12 -3.08 5.68
CA TYR A 51 -2.30 -3.14 6.55
C TYR A 51 -3.59 -3.23 5.73
N ASN A 52 -3.68 -2.47 4.64
CA ASN A 52 -4.84 -2.50 3.75
C ASN A 52 -5.01 -3.85 3.03
N ILE A 53 -3.92 -4.55 2.71
CA ILE A 53 -3.98 -5.93 2.21
C ILE A 53 -4.72 -6.83 3.21
N GLU A 54 -4.39 -6.74 4.50
CA GLU A 54 -5.04 -7.56 5.54
C GLU A 54 -6.54 -7.30 5.63
N LEU A 55 -6.94 -6.02 5.59
CA LEU A 55 -8.35 -5.63 5.62
C LEU A 55 -9.10 -6.13 4.37
N MET A 56 -8.52 -5.96 3.18
CA MET A 56 -9.13 -6.42 1.94
C MET A 56 -9.24 -7.95 1.90
N GLY A 57 -8.23 -8.66 2.39
CA GLY A 57 -8.25 -10.12 2.54
C GLY A 57 -9.34 -10.58 3.50
N PHE A 58 -9.53 -9.89 4.63
CA PHE A 58 -10.63 -10.16 5.55
C PHE A 58 -12.00 -9.98 4.87
N VAL A 59 -12.21 -8.87 4.16
CA VAL A 59 -13.48 -8.64 3.44
C VAL A 59 -13.74 -9.76 2.43
N ALA A 60 -12.76 -10.11 1.60
CA ALA A 60 -12.92 -11.15 0.60
C ALA A 60 -13.24 -12.53 1.21
N THR A 61 -12.50 -12.91 2.26
CA THR A 61 -12.71 -14.19 2.95
C THR A 61 -14.01 -14.25 3.75
N PHE A 62 -14.60 -13.11 4.12
CA PHE A 62 -15.89 -13.05 4.78
C PHE A 62 -17.08 -13.01 3.81
N VAL A 63 -16.96 -12.23 2.73
CA VAL A 63 -18.07 -11.94 1.79
C VAL A 63 -18.27 -13.09 0.79
N LEU A 64 -17.20 -13.57 0.15
CA LEU A 64 -17.33 -14.55 -0.95
C LEU A 64 -17.98 -15.88 -0.51
N PRO A 65 -17.64 -16.46 0.66
CA PRO A 65 -18.30 -17.69 1.12
C PRO A 65 -19.81 -17.50 1.37
N GLN A 66 -20.23 -16.33 1.84
CA GLN A 66 -21.66 -16.05 2.08
C GLN A 66 -22.46 -15.97 0.79
N TYR A 67 -21.86 -15.44 -0.30
CA TYR A 67 -22.49 -15.51 -1.61
C TYR A 67 -22.62 -16.96 -2.06
N SER A 68 -21.56 -17.77 -1.95
CA SER A 68 -21.63 -19.20 -2.29
C SER A 68 -22.72 -19.93 -1.51
N GLU A 69 -22.80 -19.72 -0.20
CA GLU A 69 -23.79 -20.36 0.67
C GLU A 69 -25.22 -20.00 0.27
N VAL A 70 -25.51 -18.70 0.12
CA VAL A 70 -26.85 -18.24 -0.27
C VAL A 70 -27.23 -18.71 -1.66
N TRP A 71 -26.27 -18.75 -2.59
CA TRP A 71 -26.50 -19.25 -3.94
C TRP A 71 -26.83 -20.75 -3.93
N SER A 72 -26.04 -21.55 -3.20
CA SER A 72 -26.27 -23.00 -3.06
C SER A 72 -27.64 -23.26 -2.48
N LYS A 73 -27.99 -22.57 -1.39
CA LYS A 73 -29.28 -22.72 -0.74
C LYS A 73 -30.44 -22.31 -1.66
N ALA A 74 -30.28 -21.27 -2.46
CA ALA A 74 -31.31 -20.88 -3.42
C ALA A 74 -31.54 -21.97 -4.50
N ILE A 75 -30.47 -22.64 -4.95
CA ILE A 75 -30.57 -23.77 -5.88
C ILE A 75 -31.31 -24.95 -5.22
N ASP A 76 -30.92 -25.33 -4.01
CA ASP A 76 -31.53 -26.43 -3.26
C ASP A 76 -33.03 -26.19 -3.00
N ASP A 77 -33.38 -24.95 -2.64
CA ASP A 77 -34.75 -24.52 -2.38
C ASP A 77 -35.55 -24.20 -3.65
N ARG A 78 -34.95 -24.33 -4.85
CA ARG A 78 -35.54 -23.94 -6.15
C ARG A 78 -36.06 -22.49 -6.19
N ARG A 79 -35.35 -21.58 -5.52
CA ARG A 79 -35.63 -20.14 -5.51
C ARG A 79 -34.79 -19.41 -6.55
N ASP A 80 -35.24 -18.22 -6.94
CA ASP A 80 -34.44 -17.34 -7.80
C ASP A 80 -33.15 -16.93 -7.07
N PHE A 81 -32.02 -17.40 -7.60
CA PHE A 81 -30.71 -17.16 -7.03
C PHE A 81 -30.26 -15.69 -7.15
N ASN A 82 -30.69 -14.97 -8.19
CA ASN A 82 -30.35 -13.55 -8.36
C ASN A 82 -30.98 -12.72 -7.25
N VAL A 83 -32.23 -13.04 -6.88
CA VAL A 83 -32.91 -12.39 -5.75
C VAL A 83 -32.17 -12.66 -4.45
N ALA A 84 -31.76 -13.90 -4.21
CA ALA A 84 -31.05 -14.30 -2.99
C ALA A 84 -29.67 -13.61 -2.88
N ILE A 85 -28.89 -13.58 -3.97
CA ILE A 85 -27.60 -12.90 -4.03
C ILE A 85 -27.76 -11.39 -3.86
N HIS A 86 -28.74 -10.78 -4.53
CA HIS A 86 -29.01 -9.35 -4.40
C HIS A 86 -29.35 -8.96 -2.95
N ALA A 87 -30.18 -9.75 -2.27
CA ALA A 87 -30.52 -9.54 -0.86
C ALA A 87 -29.27 -9.66 0.04
N LYS A 88 -28.43 -10.68 -0.17
CA LYS A 88 -27.19 -10.85 0.60
C LYS A 88 -26.21 -9.70 0.35
N ARG A 89 -26.01 -9.27 -0.90
CA ARG A 89 -25.19 -8.09 -1.23
C ARG A 89 -25.68 -6.84 -0.51
N LYS A 90 -26.99 -6.59 -0.50
CA LYS A 90 -27.57 -5.46 0.23
C LYS A 90 -27.28 -5.52 1.72
N SER A 91 -27.30 -6.71 2.33
CA SER A 91 -26.95 -6.88 3.75
C SER A 91 -25.46 -6.66 4.06
N LEU A 92 -24.58 -6.86 3.07
CA LEU A 92 -23.13 -6.67 3.19
C LEU A 92 -22.66 -5.31 2.66
N ASN A 93 -23.57 -4.42 2.25
CA ASN A 93 -23.26 -3.21 1.51
C ASN A 93 -22.29 -2.28 2.26
N SER A 94 -22.39 -2.18 3.58
CA SER A 94 -21.48 -1.34 4.38
C SER A 94 -20.04 -1.84 4.34
N MET A 95 -19.83 -3.17 4.40
CA MET A 95 -18.51 -3.78 4.34
C MET A 95 -17.92 -3.68 2.93
N VAL A 96 -18.74 -3.91 1.90
CA VAL A 96 -18.34 -3.74 0.50
C VAL A 96 -17.98 -2.28 0.21
N ALA A 97 -18.77 -1.31 0.67
CA ALA A 97 -18.48 0.12 0.48
C ALA A 97 -17.18 0.57 1.18
N GLN A 98 -16.90 0.07 2.39
CA GLN A 98 -15.63 0.33 3.08
C GLN A 98 -14.44 -0.22 2.28
N SER A 99 -14.58 -1.39 1.65
CA SER A 99 -13.54 -1.97 0.82
C SER A 99 -13.18 -1.10 -0.39
N SER A 100 -14.16 -0.38 -0.96
CA SER A 100 -13.91 0.55 -2.07
C SER A 100 -13.09 1.77 -1.65
N VAL A 101 -13.28 2.27 -0.42
CA VAL A 101 -12.47 3.36 0.14
C VAL A 101 -11.03 2.89 0.36
N ILE A 102 -10.85 1.73 1.03
CA ILE A 102 -9.53 1.13 1.25
C ILE A 102 -8.79 0.91 -0.06
N TYR A 103 -9.48 0.38 -1.07
CA TYR A 103 -8.92 0.16 -2.40
C TYR A 103 -8.41 1.45 -3.07
N SER A 104 -9.13 2.57 -2.90
CA SER A 104 -8.69 3.87 -3.42
C SER A 104 -7.38 4.32 -2.74
N ASP A 105 -7.25 4.13 -1.44
CA ASP A 105 -6.03 4.50 -0.71
C ASP A 105 -4.83 3.67 -1.16
N MET A 106 -5.06 2.38 -1.45
CA MET A 106 -4.03 1.46 -1.94
C MET A 106 -3.41 1.92 -3.27
N GLU A 107 -4.16 2.55 -4.17
CA GLU A 107 -3.61 3.07 -5.43
C GLU A 107 -2.56 4.17 -5.17
N GLY A 108 -2.88 5.10 -4.27
CA GLY A 108 -1.97 6.18 -3.87
C GLY A 108 -0.71 5.64 -3.20
N GLN A 109 -0.87 4.69 -2.29
CA GLN A 109 0.24 4.01 -1.60
C GLN A 109 1.14 3.26 -2.60
N LEU A 110 0.55 2.56 -3.58
CA LEU A 110 1.31 1.85 -4.61
C LEU A 110 2.12 2.80 -5.49
N LYS A 111 1.57 3.99 -5.80
CA LYS A 111 2.30 5.04 -6.52
C LYS A 111 3.50 5.52 -5.71
N THR A 112 3.35 5.79 -4.42
CA THR A 112 4.47 6.15 -3.53
C THR A 112 5.51 5.03 -3.46
N MET A 113 5.09 3.77 -3.41
CA MET A 113 6.02 2.63 -3.45
C MET A 113 6.76 2.50 -4.79
N SER A 114 6.12 2.88 -5.91
CA SER A 114 6.80 2.97 -7.19
C SER A 114 7.90 4.03 -7.19
N GLU A 115 7.71 5.15 -6.48
CA GLU A 115 8.73 6.20 -6.35
C GLU A 115 9.89 5.70 -5.47
N ALA A 116 9.57 5.07 -4.34
CA ALA A 116 10.54 4.46 -3.45
C ALA A 116 11.44 3.43 -4.17
N ALA A 117 10.83 2.56 -4.99
CA ALA A 117 11.55 1.57 -5.79
C ALA A 117 12.45 2.18 -6.88
N LYS A 118 12.15 3.40 -7.36
CA LYS A 118 13.01 4.12 -8.31
C LYS A 118 14.18 4.82 -7.60
N GLU A 119 13.95 5.45 -6.45
CA GLU A 119 14.99 6.17 -5.71
C GLU A 119 15.93 5.20 -4.97
N ASN A 120 15.41 4.10 -4.43
CA ASN A 120 16.19 3.10 -3.69
C ASN A 120 15.78 1.66 -4.07
N PRO A 121 16.16 1.19 -5.28
CA PRO A 121 15.74 -0.11 -5.80
C PRO A 121 16.18 -1.28 -4.92
N ASN A 122 17.37 -1.21 -4.30
CA ASN A 122 17.88 -2.28 -3.44
C ASN A 122 17.01 -2.49 -2.20
N LYS A 123 16.31 -1.44 -1.73
CA LYS A 123 15.44 -1.53 -0.56
C LYS A 123 14.00 -1.87 -0.92
N TYR A 124 13.45 -1.27 -1.98
CA TYR A 124 12.00 -1.29 -2.22
C TYR A 124 11.55 -2.04 -3.47
N LYS A 125 12.45 -2.40 -4.39
CA LYS A 125 12.02 -2.96 -5.69
C LYS A 125 11.27 -4.27 -5.53
N GLU A 126 11.81 -5.21 -4.76
CA GLU A 126 11.17 -6.52 -4.54
C GLU A 126 9.80 -6.36 -3.89
N LEU A 127 9.71 -5.56 -2.82
CA LEU A 127 8.45 -5.29 -2.14
C LEU A 127 7.42 -4.63 -3.05
N TYR A 128 7.84 -3.64 -3.86
CA TYR A 128 6.96 -2.99 -4.84
C TYR A 128 6.44 -3.97 -5.89
N ASP A 129 7.28 -4.85 -6.42
CA ASP A 129 6.88 -5.84 -7.42
C ASP A 129 5.82 -6.80 -6.85
N GLU A 130 5.97 -7.24 -5.59
CA GLU A 130 4.97 -8.07 -4.91
C GLU A 130 3.69 -7.29 -4.57
N TYR A 131 3.80 -6.02 -4.13
CA TYR A 131 2.63 -5.15 -3.92
C TYR A 131 1.83 -4.92 -5.18
N LYS A 132 2.49 -4.77 -6.34
CA LYS A 132 1.82 -4.63 -7.63
C LYS A 132 1.02 -5.88 -7.99
N LYS A 133 1.58 -7.07 -7.78
CA LYS A 133 0.87 -8.35 -8.01
C LYS A 133 -0.32 -8.48 -7.07
N MET A 134 -0.11 -8.21 -5.78
CA MET A 134 -1.16 -8.21 -4.76
C MET A 134 -2.28 -7.22 -5.08
N TYR A 135 -1.95 -6.01 -5.53
CA TYR A 135 -2.94 -5.01 -5.94
C TYR A 135 -3.87 -5.56 -7.02
N GLY A 136 -3.31 -6.18 -8.06
CA GLY A 136 -4.10 -6.82 -9.13
C GLY A 136 -5.03 -7.92 -8.60
N THR A 137 -4.53 -8.80 -7.72
CA THR A 137 -5.37 -9.83 -7.09
C THR A 137 -6.47 -9.21 -6.22
N ILE A 138 -6.18 -8.16 -5.47
CA ILE A 138 -7.17 -7.42 -4.66
C ILE A 138 -8.22 -6.74 -5.55
N THR A 139 -7.84 -6.17 -6.69
CA THR A 139 -8.79 -5.64 -7.68
C THR A 139 -9.79 -6.71 -8.09
N SER A 140 -9.33 -7.89 -8.48
CA SER A 140 -10.21 -8.99 -8.89
C SER A 140 -11.05 -9.55 -7.75
N LEU A 141 -10.52 -9.63 -6.52
CA LEU A 141 -11.30 -10.00 -5.34
C LEU A 141 -12.39 -8.98 -5.05
N LYS A 142 -12.06 -7.69 -5.09
CA LYS A 142 -13.01 -6.59 -4.91
C LYS A 142 -14.15 -6.68 -5.92
N GLU A 143 -13.84 -6.87 -7.20
CA GLU A 143 -14.83 -7.06 -8.26
C GLU A 143 -15.78 -8.23 -7.96
N GLN A 144 -15.26 -9.37 -7.51
CA GLN A 144 -16.07 -10.53 -7.10
C GLN A 144 -16.95 -10.24 -5.87
N THR A 145 -16.47 -9.41 -4.92
CA THR A 145 -17.26 -9.02 -3.75
C THR A 145 -18.37 -8.02 -4.06
N GLU A 146 -18.15 -7.12 -5.03
CA GLU A 146 -19.11 -6.11 -5.46
C GLU A 146 -20.15 -6.68 -6.45
N SER A 147 -19.70 -7.55 -7.35
CA SER A 147 -20.48 -8.07 -8.47
C SER A 147 -20.22 -9.57 -8.69
N PRO A 148 -20.71 -10.45 -7.78
CA PRO A 148 -20.64 -11.89 -7.99
C PRO A 148 -21.40 -12.26 -9.27
N SER A 149 -20.77 -13.06 -10.14
CA SER A 149 -21.30 -13.38 -11.47
C SER A 149 -20.92 -14.79 -11.92
N GLY A 150 -21.56 -15.25 -12.99
CA GLY A 150 -21.37 -16.59 -13.54
C GLY A 150 -22.25 -17.65 -12.87
N THR A 151 -21.85 -18.92 -12.99
CA THR A 151 -22.48 -20.04 -12.27
C THR A 151 -21.86 -20.18 -10.89
N LEU A 152 -22.55 -20.83 -9.94
CA LEU A 152 -22.00 -21.14 -8.62
C LEU A 152 -20.63 -21.83 -8.70
N VAL A 153 -20.48 -22.79 -9.63
CA VAL A 153 -19.22 -23.52 -9.84
C VAL A 153 -18.11 -22.57 -10.30
N ALA A 154 -18.37 -21.75 -11.33
CA ALA A 154 -17.38 -20.82 -11.87
C ALA A 154 -17.01 -19.74 -10.85
N PHE A 155 -18.00 -19.19 -10.13
CA PHE A 155 -17.79 -18.24 -9.04
C PHE A 155 -16.86 -18.83 -7.97
N ASN A 156 -17.16 -20.03 -7.48
CA ASN A 156 -16.37 -20.69 -6.43
C ASN A 156 -14.96 -21.03 -6.91
N GLN A 157 -14.79 -21.49 -8.15
CA GLN A 157 -13.47 -21.74 -8.73
C GLN A 157 -12.64 -20.46 -8.80
N ASN A 158 -13.22 -19.37 -9.32
CA ASN A 158 -12.54 -18.08 -9.44
C ASN A 158 -12.18 -17.50 -8.06
N ALA A 159 -13.13 -17.51 -7.11
CA ALA A 159 -12.90 -17.05 -5.75
C ALA A 159 -11.76 -17.84 -5.08
N ASN A 160 -11.76 -19.17 -5.21
CA ASN A 160 -10.71 -20.01 -4.64
C ASN A 160 -9.35 -19.74 -5.28
N MET A 161 -9.26 -19.61 -6.61
CA MET A 161 -8.02 -19.26 -7.29
C MET A 161 -7.46 -17.92 -6.79
N LEU A 162 -8.29 -16.88 -6.77
CA LEU A 162 -7.89 -15.54 -6.32
C LEU A 162 -7.43 -15.55 -4.85
N LEU A 163 -8.11 -16.30 -3.98
CA LEU A 163 -7.71 -16.43 -2.57
C LEU A 163 -6.39 -17.19 -2.40
N GLN A 164 -6.06 -18.13 -3.28
CA GLN A 164 -4.74 -18.79 -3.26
C GLN A 164 -3.64 -17.87 -3.76
N GLU A 165 -3.89 -17.10 -4.82
CA GLU A 165 -2.95 -16.07 -5.29
C GLU A 165 -2.70 -15.01 -4.21
N TYR A 166 -3.77 -14.54 -3.54
CA TYR A 166 -3.68 -13.64 -2.40
C TYR A 166 -2.77 -14.22 -1.31
N LYS A 167 -2.99 -15.48 -0.89
CA LYS A 167 -2.15 -16.12 0.14
C LYS A 167 -0.70 -16.22 -0.29
N LYS A 168 -0.44 -16.59 -1.55
CA LYS A 168 0.90 -16.69 -2.12
C LYS A 168 1.62 -15.33 -2.08
N TYR A 169 1.00 -14.28 -2.62
CA TYR A 169 1.62 -12.96 -2.64
C TYR A 169 1.74 -12.36 -1.23
N LYS A 170 0.79 -12.61 -0.33
CA LYS A 170 0.90 -12.20 1.07
C LYS A 170 2.10 -12.85 1.74
N GLY A 171 2.32 -14.14 1.51
CA GLY A 171 3.50 -14.86 2.01
C GLY A 171 4.81 -14.27 1.50
N ASN A 172 4.90 -13.95 0.20
CA ASN A 172 6.08 -13.28 -0.37
C ASN A 172 6.31 -11.90 0.27
N ILE A 173 5.24 -11.12 0.43
CA ILE A 173 5.27 -9.81 1.07
C ILE A 173 5.77 -9.91 2.52
N ASP A 174 5.31 -10.91 3.28
CA ASP A 174 5.70 -11.11 4.68
C ASP A 174 7.19 -11.40 4.84
N VAL A 175 7.81 -11.99 3.81
CA VAL A 175 9.26 -12.20 3.74
C VAL A 175 10.00 -10.93 3.32
N ALA A 176 9.48 -10.21 2.32
CA ALA A 176 10.13 -9.02 1.76
C ALA A 176 10.00 -7.76 2.63
N VAL A 177 8.99 -7.70 3.50
CA VAL A 177 8.72 -6.52 4.33
C VAL A 177 9.79 -6.37 5.43
N SER A 178 10.42 -5.21 5.47
CA SER A 178 11.49 -4.90 6.40
C SER A 178 10.98 -4.55 7.80
N GLU A 179 11.88 -4.59 8.78
CA GLU A 179 11.54 -4.39 10.20
C GLU A 179 11.01 -2.98 10.51
N ASP A 180 11.52 -1.95 9.84
CA ASP A 180 11.01 -0.58 9.93
C ASP A 180 9.55 -0.48 9.47
N ILE A 181 9.18 -1.17 8.40
CA ILE A 181 7.80 -1.23 7.91
C ILE A 181 6.92 -2.01 8.89
N LYS A 182 7.38 -3.16 9.41
CA LYS A 182 6.63 -3.93 10.43
C LYS A 182 6.33 -3.12 11.68
N ASN A 183 7.32 -2.37 12.18
CA ASN A 183 7.13 -1.47 13.32
C ASN A 183 6.10 -0.38 13.03
N GLU A 184 6.10 0.18 11.81
CA GLU A 184 5.12 1.18 11.42
C GLU A 184 3.70 0.59 11.27
N VAL A 185 3.58 -0.65 10.76
CA VAL A 185 2.32 -1.39 10.72
C VAL A 185 1.71 -1.55 12.12
N GLU A 186 2.53 -1.90 13.13
CA GLU A 186 2.04 -2.04 14.50
C GLU A 186 1.53 -0.71 15.07
N LYS A 187 2.18 0.43 14.78
CA LYS A 187 1.66 1.76 15.16
C LYS A 187 0.31 2.06 14.52
N ILE A 188 0.14 1.72 13.24
CA ILE A 188 -1.14 1.88 12.53
C ILE A 188 -2.23 1.05 13.22
N LYS A 189 -1.94 -0.22 13.53
CA LYS A 189 -2.87 -1.10 14.25
C LYS A 189 -3.25 -0.55 15.61
N GLU A 190 -2.30 -0.05 16.40
CA GLU A 190 -2.57 0.55 17.71
C GLU A 190 -3.45 1.80 17.61
N LYS A 191 -3.20 2.65 16.61
CA LYS A 191 -4.01 3.84 16.37
C LYS A 191 -5.47 3.50 16.03
N ASN A 192 -5.67 2.43 15.25
CA ASN A 192 -7.01 2.01 14.80
C ASN A 192 -7.78 1.15 15.83
N LYS A 193 -7.14 0.74 16.95
CA LYS A 193 -7.81 0.05 18.07
C LYS A 193 -8.52 1.03 19.03
N LYS A 194 -8.23 2.32 18.95
CA LYS A 194 -8.82 3.39 19.77
C LYS A 194 -10.00 4.02 19.05
#